data_AF-A0A8H5SNY1-F1
#
_entry.id   AF-A0A8H5SNY1-F1
#
_cell.length_a   1.000
_cell.length_b   1.000
_cell.length_c   1.000
_cell.angle_alpha   90.00
_cell.angle_beta   90.00
_cell.angle_gamma   90.00
#
_symmetry.space_group_name_H-M   'P 1'
#
loop_
_entity.id
_entity.type
_entity.pdbx_description
1 polymer ?
#
loop_
_entity_poly.entity_id
_entity_poly.type
_entity_poly.pdbx_seq_one_letter_code
_entity_poly.pdbx_strand_id
1 'polypeptide(L)'
;MAGRIRQPVDETALEKYISGNVPVIKTPIDLKQFGFGQSNPTYQITASDGQRFVMRKKPPGKLLSKTAHKVEREYRIMHALEKTDVAVPKTYCLCEDDSVIGTPFYIMEYLDGRIFEDFTMPGVEPNEREAMWRDAVLTLARFHAVDYEKVGLEKFGKPSGFYPRQINTWVTICGSQEKAVDIETKEPVGKLPYFEETVRFFKNE
;
A
#
# COMPACT_ATOMS: atom_id res chain seq x y z
N MET A 1 -7.67 14.61 3.47
CA MET A 1 -8.01 15.54 2.37
C MET A 1 -6.83 15.69 1.40
N ALA A 2 -7.10 15.82 0.10
CA ALA A 2 -6.10 16.12 -0.92
C ALA A 2 -5.92 17.64 -1.07
N GLY A 3 -4.69 18.09 -1.26
CA GLY A 3 -4.33 19.51 -1.31
C GLY A 3 -3.09 19.76 -2.15
N ARG A 4 -2.30 20.76 -1.75
CA ARG A 4 -1.11 21.22 -2.48
C ARG A 4 -0.16 20.06 -2.81
N ILE A 5 0.30 20.03 -4.05
CA ILE A 5 1.35 19.11 -4.52
C ILE A 5 2.67 19.51 -3.86
N ARG A 6 3.23 18.59 -3.06
CA ARG A 6 4.54 18.67 -2.40
C ARG A 6 5.63 18.00 -3.23
N GLN A 7 5.24 17.01 -4.03
CA GLN A 7 6.13 16.31 -4.95
C GLN A 7 5.64 16.53 -6.38
N PRO A 8 6.28 17.40 -7.17
CA PRO A 8 5.84 17.76 -8.51
C PRO A 8 5.68 16.55 -9.44
N VAL A 9 4.75 16.67 -10.38
CA VAL A 9 4.48 15.72 -11.46
C VAL A 9 4.36 16.55 -12.74
N ASP A 10 4.95 16.08 -13.84
CA ASP A 10 4.72 16.67 -15.16
C ASP A 10 3.29 16.32 -15.62
N GLU A 11 2.36 17.24 -15.39
CA GLU A 11 0.94 17.03 -15.71
C GLU A 11 0.70 16.89 -17.21
N THR A 12 1.46 17.59 -18.07
CA THR A 12 1.31 17.48 -19.53
C THR A 12 1.74 16.09 -20.02
N ALA A 13 2.86 15.59 -19.52
CA ALA A 13 3.31 14.23 -19.83
C ALA A 13 2.35 13.17 -19.29
N LEU A 14 1.83 13.36 -18.08
CA LEU A 14 0.83 12.48 -17.48
C LEU A 14 -0.48 12.45 -18.28
N GLU A 15 -1.02 13.60 -18.68
CA GLU A 15 -2.23 13.70 -19.50
C GLU A 15 -2.07 13.02 -20.86
N LYS A 16 -0.90 13.18 -21.49
CA LYS A 16 -0.57 12.48 -22.74
C LYS A 16 -0.58 10.96 -22.53
N TYR A 17 0.03 10.47 -21.45
CA TYR A 17 0.02 9.05 -21.12
C TYR A 17 -1.40 8.54 -20.86
N ILE A 18 -2.18 9.26 -20.04
CA ILE A 18 -3.56 8.92 -19.69
C ILE A 18 -4.43 8.83 -20.95
N SER A 19 -4.34 9.81 -21.85
CA SER A 19 -5.15 9.84 -23.08
C SER A 19 -4.90 8.63 -23.98
N GLY A 20 -3.69 8.08 -23.97
CA GLY A 20 -3.32 6.90 -24.76
C GLY A 20 -3.58 5.55 -24.06
N ASN A 21 -3.51 5.49 -22.74
CA ASN A 21 -3.49 4.22 -21.99
C ASN A 21 -4.71 4.01 -21.09
N VAL A 22 -5.38 5.08 -20.67
CA VAL A 22 -6.51 5.04 -19.73
C VAL A 22 -7.65 5.95 -20.23
N PRO A 23 -8.28 5.62 -21.38
CA PRO A 23 -9.23 6.51 -22.07
C PRO A 23 -10.52 6.81 -21.28
N VAL A 24 -10.76 6.10 -20.17
CA VAL A 24 -11.84 6.38 -19.22
C VAL A 24 -11.58 7.66 -18.41
N ILE A 25 -10.33 8.04 -18.19
CA ILE A 25 -9.97 9.29 -17.51
C ILE A 25 -9.91 10.40 -18.57
N LYS A 26 -10.84 11.35 -18.49
CA LYS A 26 -10.92 12.46 -19.45
C LYS A 26 -9.97 13.58 -19.07
N THR A 27 -9.14 14.00 -20.02
CA THR A 27 -8.25 15.15 -19.90
C THR A 27 -9.01 16.44 -20.32
N PRO A 28 -8.57 17.64 -19.90
CA PRO A 28 -7.50 17.89 -18.92
C PRO A 28 -7.89 17.42 -17.50
N ILE A 29 -6.88 17.18 -16.66
CA ILE A 29 -7.07 16.70 -15.27
C ILE A 29 -6.76 17.81 -14.25
N ASP A 30 -7.37 17.73 -13.07
CA ASP A 30 -6.94 18.43 -11.85
C ASP A 30 -6.23 17.44 -10.92
N LEU A 31 -4.99 17.76 -10.53
CA LEU A 31 -4.16 16.91 -9.68
C LEU A 31 -4.00 17.52 -8.29
N LYS A 32 -4.30 16.74 -7.25
CA LYS A 32 -4.07 17.12 -5.84
C LYS A 32 -3.35 16.02 -5.10
N GLN A 33 -2.46 16.37 -4.17
CA GLN A 33 -1.74 15.35 -3.39
C GLN A 33 -2.45 15.08 -2.07
N PHE A 34 -2.64 13.81 -1.70
CA PHE A 34 -3.16 13.46 -0.38
C PHE A 34 -2.18 13.86 0.73
N GLY A 35 -2.73 14.37 1.84
CA GLY A 35 -1.93 14.81 2.99
C GLY A 35 -1.20 13.69 3.73
N PHE A 36 -1.80 12.50 3.77
CA PHE A 36 -1.33 11.32 4.51
C PHE A 36 -0.73 10.27 3.58
N GLY A 37 0.32 9.58 4.02
CA GLY A 37 1.08 8.59 3.24
C GLY A 37 2.55 8.95 3.14
N GLN A 38 3.37 8.45 4.07
CA GLN A 38 4.80 8.77 4.14
C GLN A 38 5.66 7.94 3.18
N SER A 39 5.17 6.78 2.72
CA SER A 39 5.98 5.86 1.90
C SER A 39 5.91 6.19 0.41
N ASN A 40 4.73 6.17 -0.21
CA ASN A 40 4.56 6.42 -1.64
C ASN A 40 3.63 7.64 -1.85
N PRO A 41 4.09 8.68 -2.57
CA PRO A 41 3.24 9.82 -2.93
C PRO A 41 1.95 9.38 -3.61
N THR A 42 0.83 9.83 -3.06
CA THR A 42 -0.51 9.49 -3.52
C THR A 42 -1.25 10.77 -3.93
N TYR A 43 -1.90 10.75 -5.08
CA TYR A 43 -2.57 11.90 -5.69
C TYR A 43 -4.00 11.54 -6.07
N GLN A 44 -4.91 12.49 -5.88
CA GLN A 44 -6.24 12.47 -6.47
C GLN A 44 -6.15 13.09 -7.86
N ILE A 45 -6.63 12.37 -8.86
CA ILE A 45 -6.89 12.87 -10.20
C ILE A 45 -8.39 13.17 -10.27
N THR A 46 -8.76 14.36 -10.70
CA THR A 46 -10.13 14.69 -11.08
C THR A 46 -10.15 14.89 -12.59
N ALA A 47 -10.86 14.02 -13.31
CA ALA A 47 -11.03 14.12 -14.75
C ALA A 47 -11.92 15.31 -15.14
N SER A 48 -11.89 15.72 -16.41
CA SER A 48 -12.69 16.84 -16.92
C SER A 48 -14.21 16.63 -16.84
N ASP A 49 -14.66 15.39 -16.73
CA ASP A 49 -16.06 15.02 -16.49
C ASP A 49 -16.43 14.91 -14.99
N GLY A 50 -15.50 15.24 -14.09
CA GLY A 50 -15.68 15.22 -12.64
C GLY A 50 -15.43 13.86 -11.98
N GLN A 51 -15.13 12.80 -12.74
CA GLN A 51 -14.78 11.51 -12.15
C GLN A 51 -13.44 11.58 -11.41
N ARG A 52 -13.36 10.86 -10.28
CA ARG A 52 -12.17 10.85 -9.41
C ARG A 52 -11.41 9.53 -9.53
N PHE A 53 -10.09 9.63 -9.51
CA PHE A 53 -9.16 8.51 -9.55
C PHE A 53 -8.01 8.75 -8.56
N VAL A 54 -7.24 7.70 -8.28
CA VAL A 54 -6.07 7.78 -7.41
C VAL A 54 -4.84 7.34 -8.18
N MET A 55 -3.79 8.17 -8.17
CA MET A 55 -2.47 7.82 -8.66
C MET A 55 -1.51 7.61 -7.49
N ARG A 56 -0.76 6.51 -7.51
CA ARG A 56 0.34 6.25 -6.56
C ARG A 56 1.64 6.09 -7.34
N LYS A 57 2.68 6.80 -6.93
CA LYS A 57 4.00 6.75 -7.57
C LYS A 57 5.11 6.48 -6.57
N LYS A 58 6.27 6.03 -7.04
CA LYS A 58 7.46 5.95 -6.19
C LYS A 58 7.92 7.35 -5.78
N PRO A 59 8.50 7.53 -4.58
CA PRO A 59 9.14 8.79 -4.23
C PRO A 59 10.33 9.06 -5.17
N PRO A 60 10.62 10.34 -5.46
CA PRO A 60 11.76 10.71 -6.29
C PRO A 60 13.08 10.40 -5.60
N GLY A 61 14.15 10.28 -6.39
CA GLY A 61 15.52 10.12 -5.90
C GLY A 61 15.94 8.67 -5.66
N LYS A 62 17.13 8.50 -5.09
CA LYS A 62 17.71 7.18 -4.85
C LYS A 62 17.01 6.51 -3.68
N LEU A 63 16.27 5.44 -3.97
CA LEU A 63 15.59 4.65 -2.94
C LEU A 63 16.62 4.00 -2.00
N LEU A 64 16.45 4.23 -0.70
CA LEU A 64 17.36 3.75 0.35
C LEU A 64 17.35 2.22 0.50
N SER A 65 16.25 1.57 0.11
CA SER A 65 16.11 0.12 0.16
C SER A 65 15.54 -0.42 -1.16
N LYS A 66 16.13 -1.51 -1.66
CA LYS A 66 15.60 -2.28 -2.79
C LYS A 66 14.27 -2.98 -2.49
N THR A 67 13.87 -3.07 -1.22
CA THR A 67 12.59 -3.66 -0.79
C THR A 67 11.50 -2.61 -0.55
N ALA A 68 11.88 -1.35 -0.31
CA ALA A 68 10.94 -0.26 -0.10
C ALA A 68 10.37 0.26 -1.43
N HIS A 69 9.20 0.91 -1.35
CA HIS A 69 8.59 1.65 -2.46
C HIS A 69 8.28 0.82 -3.72
N LYS A 70 7.73 -0.38 -3.54
CA LYS A 70 7.33 -1.27 -4.65
C LYS A 70 5.87 -1.09 -5.04
N VAL A 71 5.56 0.06 -5.65
CA VAL A 71 4.20 0.37 -6.15
C VAL A 71 3.69 -0.67 -7.16
N GLU A 72 4.59 -1.31 -7.89
CA GLU A 72 4.27 -2.38 -8.84
C GLU A 72 3.73 -3.62 -8.15
N ARG A 73 4.21 -3.91 -6.93
CA ARG A 73 3.69 -5.03 -6.13
C ARG A 73 2.29 -4.73 -5.61
N GLU A 74 2.04 -3.49 -5.21
CA GLU A 74 0.69 -3.03 -4.81
C GLU A 74 -0.29 -3.22 -5.98
N TYR A 75 0.06 -2.69 -7.16
CA TYR A 75 -0.73 -2.86 -8.38
C TYR A 75 -0.98 -4.33 -8.70
N ARG A 76 0.07 -5.16 -8.74
CA ARG A 76 -0.04 -6.59 -9.13
C ARG A 76 -0.97 -7.37 -8.20
N ILE A 77 -0.94 -7.12 -6.88
CA ILE A 77 -1.88 -7.76 -5.95
C ILE A 77 -3.31 -7.32 -6.27
N MET A 78 -3.56 -6.00 -6.31
CA MET A 78 -4.92 -5.50 -6.52
C MET A 78 -5.48 -5.99 -7.86
N HIS A 79 -4.70 -5.87 -8.92
CA HIS A 79 -5.07 -6.31 -10.27
C HIS A 79 -5.39 -7.81 -10.34
N ALA A 80 -4.62 -8.66 -9.65
CA ALA A 80 -4.88 -10.09 -9.57
C ALA A 80 -6.19 -10.41 -8.82
N LEU A 81 -6.49 -9.64 -7.78
CA LEU A 81 -7.66 -9.84 -6.92
C LEU A 81 -8.97 -9.29 -7.52
N GLU A 82 -8.92 -8.42 -8.54
CA GLU A 82 -10.11 -7.84 -9.19
C GLU A 82 -11.15 -8.86 -9.66
N LYS A 83 -10.73 -10.09 -9.96
CA LYS A 83 -11.59 -11.18 -10.44
C LYS A 83 -12.00 -12.16 -9.33
N THR A 84 -11.81 -11.79 -8.08
CA THR A 84 -12.12 -12.61 -6.89
C THR A 84 -13.20 -11.93 -6.04
N ASP A 85 -13.64 -12.60 -4.97
CA ASP A 85 -14.58 -12.04 -4.00
C ASP A 85 -13.94 -11.06 -3.00
N VAL A 86 -12.64 -10.78 -3.13
CA VAL A 86 -11.93 -9.82 -2.30
C VAL A 86 -12.20 -8.42 -2.81
N ALA A 87 -12.78 -7.57 -1.94
CA ALA A 87 -13.03 -6.17 -2.28
C ALA A 87 -11.70 -5.40 -2.42
N VAL A 88 -11.36 -5.03 -3.65
CA VAL A 88 -10.20 -4.20 -4.00
C VAL A 88 -10.62 -3.11 -5.00
N PRO A 89 -9.99 -1.93 -4.99
CA PRO A 89 -10.25 -0.92 -6.00
C PRO A 89 -9.83 -1.44 -7.38
N LYS A 90 -10.59 -1.07 -8.41
CA LYS A 90 -10.19 -1.36 -9.78
C LYS A 90 -8.87 -0.64 -10.10
N THR A 91 -7.92 -1.36 -10.68
CA THR A 91 -6.69 -0.79 -11.23
C THR A 91 -6.85 -0.50 -12.72
N TYR A 92 -6.31 0.63 -13.17
CA TYR A 92 -6.47 1.11 -14.55
C TYR A 92 -5.20 0.94 -15.38
N CYS A 93 -4.04 1.24 -14.80
CA CYS A 93 -2.76 1.06 -15.47
C CYS A 93 -1.61 0.96 -14.47
N LEU A 94 -0.52 0.32 -14.90
CA LEU A 94 0.80 0.40 -14.30
C LEU A 94 1.77 0.92 -15.35
N CYS A 95 2.49 2.00 -15.03
CA CYS A 95 3.57 2.55 -15.83
C CYS A 95 4.91 2.32 -15.11
N GLU A 96 5.75 1.45 -15.67
CA GLU A 96 7.12 1.20 -15.20
C GLU A 96 8.17 2.04 -15.96
N ASP A 97 7.74 2.84 -16.95
CA ASP A 97 8.60 3.74 -17.72
C ASP A 97 8.79 5.08 -16.97
N ASP A 98 9.97 5.23 -16.39
CA ASP A 98 10.37 6.44 -15.66
C ASP A 98 10.48 7.68 -16.55
N SER A 99 10.53 7.52 -17.88
CA SER A 99 10.58 8.66 -18.79
C SER A 99 9.26 9.46 -18.86
N VAL A 100 8.14 8.87 -18.39
CA VAL A 100 6.82 9.52 -18.45
C VAL A 100 6.66 10.62 -17.40
N ILE A 101 6.88 10.31 -16.12
CA ILE A 101 6.77 11.29 -15.01
C ILE A 101 7.93 11.21 -14.01
N GLY A 102 9.06 10.63 -14.41
CA GLY A 102 10.29 10.53 -13.61
C GLY A 102 10.36 9.33 -12.66
N THR A 103 9.25 8.62 -12.42
CA THR A 103 9.17 7.45 -11.53
C THR A 103 8.02 6.53 -11.92
N PRO A 104 8.04 5.23 -11.55
CA PRO A 104 6.93 4.34 -11.81
C PRO A 104 5.70 4.75 -11.02
N PHE A 105 4.53 4.53 -11.61
CA PHE A 105 3.25 4.84 -11.00
C PHE A 105 2.16 3.89 -11.46
N TYR A 106 1.07 3.83 -10.72
CA TYR A 106 -0.17 3.21 -11.17
C TYR A 106 -1.37 4.12 -10.87
N ILE A 107 -2.45 3.91 -11.62
CA ILE A 107 -3.73 4.57 -11.41
C ILE A 107 -4.77 3.54 -11.02
N MET A 108 -5.59 3.87 -10.02
CA MET A 108 -6.70 3.05 -9.53
C MET A 108 -7.95 3.89 -9.28
N GLU A 109 -9.04 3.20 -9.02
CA GLU A 109 -10.32 3.76 -8.63
C GLU A 109 -10.23 4.62 -7.37
N TYR A 110 -10.97 5.72 -7.37
CA TYR A 110 -11.26 6.46 -6.15
C TYR A 110 -12.52 5.88 -5.51
N LEU A 111 -12.36 5.28 -4.33
CA LEU A 111 -13.49 4.80 -3.52
C LEU A 111 -13.95 5.91 -2.58
N ASP A 112 -15.15 6.44 -2.83
CA ASP A 112 -15.79 7.39 -1.93
C ASP A 112 -16.48 6.63 -0.80
N GLY A 113 -15.79 6.53 0.34
CA GLY A 113 -16.19 5.67 1.44
C GLY A 113 -15.79 6.21 2.80
N ARG A 114 -16.13 5.45 3.84
CA ARG A 114 -15.83 5.76 5.24
C ARG A 114 -14.58 5.02 5.68
N ILE A 115 -13.65 5.72 6.33
CA ILE A 115 -12.48 5.13 6.98
C ILE A 115 -12.69 5.28 8.49
N PHE A 116 -12.74 4.15 9.20
CA PHE A 116 -12.82 4.13 10.66
C PHE A 116 -11.42 3.92 11.24
N GLU A 117 -10.84 4.98 11.82
CA GLU A 117 -9.52 4.91 12.47
C GLU A 117 -9.62 4.31 13.88
N ASP A 118 -10.72 4.62 14.58
CA ASP A 118 -11.02 4.05 15.88
C ASP A 118 -11.78 2.72 15.71
N PHE A 119 -11.17 1.63 16.18
CA PHE A 119 -11.73 0.28 16.11
C PHE A 119 -13.03 0.14 16.92
N THR A 120 -13.30 1.03 17.87
CA THR A 120 -14.57 1.09 18.61
C THR A 120 -15.71 1.70 17.78
N MET A 121 -15.41 2.33 16.64
CA MET A 121 -16.37 2.96 15.73
C MET A 121 -17.38 3.84 16.48
N PRO A 122 -16.93 4.95 17.11
CA PRO A 122 -17.81 5.83 17.86
C PRO A 122 -18.89 6.42 16.94
N GLY A 123 -20.13 6.48 17.44
CA GLY A 123 -21.27 6.98 16.68
C GLY A 123 -21.90 5.98 15.70
N VAL A 124 -21.39 4.75 15.63
CA VAL A 124 -22.03 3.65 14.89
C VAL A 124 -22.93 2.85 15.83
N GLU A 125 -24.16 2.53 15.39
CA GLU A 125 -25.10 1.73 16.17
C GLU A 125 -24.57 0.30 16.40
N PRO A 126 -24.90 -0.36 17.52
CA PRO A 126 -24.33 -1.66 17.86
C PRO A 126 -24.49 -2.74 16.77
N ASN A 127 -25.65 -2.83 16.13
CA ASN A 127 -25.94 -3.78 15.05
C ASN A 127 -25.12 -3.48 13.78
N GLU A 128 -24.95 -2.21 13.42
CA GLU A 128 -24.12 -1.80 12.29
C GLU A 128 -22.64 -2.07 12.57
N ARG A 129 -22.17 -1.80 13.78
CA ARG A 129 -20.80 -2.09 14.21
C ARG A 129 -20.51 -3.58 14.14
N GLU A 130 -21.45 -4.43 14.60
CA GLU A 130 -21.34 -5.88 14.47
C GLU A 130 -21.24 -6.32 13.00
N ALA A 131 -22.09 -5.78 12.14
CA ALA A 131 -22.06 -6.08 10.71
C ALA A 131 -20.74 -5.66 10.05
N MET A 132 -20.19 -4.49 10.40
CA MET A 132 -18.90 -4.01 9.89
C MET A 132 -17.73 -4.91 10.32
N TRP A 133 -17.68 -5.31 11.59
CA TRP A 133 -16.66 -6.26 12.07
C TRP A 133 -16.79 -7.63 11.42
N ARG A 134 -18.02 -8.11 11.26
CA ARG A 134 -18.28 -9.37 10.57
C ARG A 134 -17.79 -9.31 9.12
N ASP A 135 -18.05 -8.21 8.42
CA ASP A 135 -17.58 -8.02 7.04
C ASP A 135 -16.05 -7.92 6.95
N ALA A 136 -15.38 -7.29 7.92
CA ALA A 136 -13.93 -7.27 7.99
C ALA A 136 -13.33 -8.69 8.13
N VAL A 137 -13.91 -9.52 9.01
CA VAL A 137 -13.50 -10.94 9.16
C VAL A 137 -13.78 -11.74 7.90
N LEU A 138 -14.94 -11.56 7.27
CA LEU A 138 -15.28 -12.23 6.02
C LEU A 138 -14.33 -11.83 4.88
N THR A 139 -13.94 -10.55 4.81
CA THR A 139 -12.98 -10.07 3.82
C THR A 139 -11.61 -10.72 4.01
N LEU A 140 -11.13 -10.85 5.26
CA LEU A 140 -9.89 -11.57 5.55
C LEU A 140 -9.99 -13.05 5.20
N ALA A 141 -11.13 -13.69 5.50
CA ALA A 141 -11.36 -15.10 5.15
C ALA A 141 -11.35 -15.31 3.63
N ARG A 142 -12.05 -14.44 2.86
CA ARG A 142 -12.02 -14.46 1.39
C ARG A 142 -10.61 -14.27 0.87
N PHE A 143 -9.86 -13.31 1.43
CA PHE A 143 -8.47 -13.07 1.03
C PHE A 143 -7.57 -14.27 1.27
N HIS A 144 -7.67 -14.93 2.42
CA HIS A 144 -6.92 -16.15 2.72
C HIS A 144 -7.36 -17.37 1.88
N ALA A 145 -8.60 -17.39 1.40
CA ALA A 145 -9.13 -18.44 0.54
C ALA A 145 -8.75 -18.27 -0.94
N VAL A 146 -8.14 -17.15 -1.33
CA VAL A 146 -7.68 -16.94 -2.72
C VAL A 146 -6.63 -17.97 -3.09
N ASP A 147 -6.92 -18.71 -4.15
CA ASP A 147 -5.93 -19.53 -4.84
C ASP A 147 -4.96 -18.60 -5.59
N TYR A 148 -3.85 -18.26 -4.93
CA TYR A 148 -2.87 -17.30 -5.44
C TYR A 148 -2.26 -17.73 -6.79
N GLU A 149 -2.23 -19.02 -7.10
CA GLU A 149 -1.71 -19.53 -8.37
C GLU A 149 -2.71 -19.28 -9.50
N LYS A 150 -4.00 -19.51 -9.25
CA LYS A 150 -5.07 -19.24 -10.22
C LYS A 150 -5.22 -17.76 -10.57
N VAL A 151 -4.83 -16.86 -9.68
CA VAL A 151 -4.83 -15.40 -9.92
C VAL A 151 -3.49 -14.86 -10.42
N GLY A 152 -2.52 -15.74 -10.76
CA GLY A 152 -1.25 -15.34 -11.38
C GLY A 152 -0.23 -14.74 -10.41
N LEU A 153 -0.30 -15.10 -9.13
CA LEU A 153 0.62 -14.67 -8.08
C LEU A 153 1.61 -15.76 -7.66
N GLU A 154 1.79 -16.82 -8.45
CA GLU A 154 2.65 -17.96 -8.13
C GLU A 154 4.13 -17.58 -7.97
N LYS A 155 4.57 -16.51 -8.64
CA LYS A 155 5.92 -15.94 -8.53
C LYS A 155 6.00 -14.70 -7.64
N PHE A 156 4.92 -14.33 -6.95
CA PHE A 156 4.85 -13.08 -6.21
C PHE A 156 5.69 -13.08 -4.93
N GLY A 157 5.85 -14.25 -4.32
CA GLY A 157 6.55 -14.44 -3.06
C GLY A 157 7.07 -15.86 -2.89
N LYS A 158 7.53 -16.19 -1.68
CA LYS A 158 7.97 -17.55 -1.32
C LYS A 158 6.88 -18.21 -0.46
N PRO A 159 6.22 -19.29 -0.90
CA PRO A 159 5.07 -19.85 -0.20
C PRO A 159 5.45 -20.62 1.08
N SER A 160 6.55 -21.37 1.07
CA SER A 160 6.99 -22.17 2.23
C SER A 160 7.92 -21.39 3.16
N GLY A 161 8.12 -21.84 4.40
CA GLY A 161 9.16 -21.30 5.30
C GLY A 161 8.91 -19.85 5.76
N PHE A 162 7.64 -19.46 5.95
CA PHE A 162 7.27 -18.14 6.42
C PHE A 162 7.86 -17.82 7.81
N TYR A 163 7.60 -18.66 8.81
CA TYR A 163 8.04 -18.41 10.19
C TYR A 163 9.56 -18.29 10.32
N PRO A 164 10.40 -19.24 9.84
CA PRO A 164 11.85 -19.09 9.94
C PRO A 164 12.39 -17.82 9.28
N ARG A 165 11.83 -17.41 8.13
CA ARG A 165 12.23 -16.17 7.46
C ARG A 165 11.83 -14.92 8.23
N GLN A 166 10.62 -14.89 8.78
CA GLN A 166 10.16 -13.75 9.56
C GLN A 166 10.97 -13.63 10.86
N ILE A 167 11.19 -14.74 11.57
CA ILE A 167 12.03 -14.77 12.78
C ILE A 167 13.43 -14.22 12.47
N ASN A 168 14.09 -14.70 11.41
CA ASN A 168 15.41 -14.20 11.01
C ASN A 168 15.40 -12.71 10.67
N THR A 169 14.33 -12.24 10.00
CA THR A 169 14.14 -10.82 9.66
C THR A 169 14.03 -9.99 10.93
N TRP A 170 13.18 -10.40 11.86
CA TRP A 170 12.98 -9.72 13.14
C TRP A 170 14.25 -9.72 13.99
N VAL A 171 14.96 -10.84 14.10
CA VAL A 171 16.24 -10.91 14.82
C VAL A 171 17.24 -9.91 14.26
N THR A 172 17.32 -9.80 12.92
CA THR A 172 18.21 -8.85 12.25
C THR A 172 17.80 -7.40 12.53
N ILE A 173 16.51 -7.08 12.42
CA ILE A 173 15.99 -5.72 12.63
C ILE A 173 16.15 -5.32 14.10
N CYS A 174 15.71 -6.14 15.05
CA CYS A 174 15.81 -5.86 16.48
C CYS A 174 17.28 -5.74 16.91
N GLY A 175 18.16 -6.63 16.45
CA GLY A 175 19.60 -6.52 16.72
C GLY A 175 20.29 -5.30 16.09
N SER A 176 19.69 -4.68 15.08
CA SER A 176 20.16 -3.40 14.55
C SER A 176 19.60 -2.21 15.34
N GLN A 177 18.32 -2.29 15.72
CA GLN A 177 17.64 -1.22 16.47
C GLN A 177 18.11 -1.13 17.92
N GLU A 178 18.46 -2.23 18.58
CA GLU A 178 18.97 -2.21 19.96
C GLU A 178 20.26 -1.38 20.11
N LYS A 179 21.01 -1.23 19.01
CA LYS A 179 22.26 -0.47 18.91
C LYS A 179 22.04 0.97 18.47
N ALA A 180 20.83 1.31 18.01
CA ALA A 180 20.49 2.69 17.68
C ALA A 180 20.58 3.53 18.94
N VAL A 181 21.14 4.73 18.81
CA VAL A 181 21.31 5.65 19.93
C VAL A 181 20.16 6.64 19.89
N ASP A 182 19.46 6.75 21.02
CA ASP A 182 18.40 7.72 21.18
C ASP A 182 18.95 9.15 21.12
N ILE A 183 18.27 10.03 20.38
CA ILE A 183 18.77 11.38 20.10
C ILE A 183 18.77 12.24 21.37
N GLU A 184 17.83 12.02 22.28
CA GLU A 184 17.66 12.82 23.49
C GLU A 184 18.53 12.30 24.62
N THR A 185 18.45 11.00 24.92
CA THR A 185 19.12 10.37 26.06
C THR A 185 20.57 10.01 25.78
N LYS A 186 20.98 9.92 24.51
CA LYS A 186 22.32 9.46 24.06
C LYS A 186 22.67 8.02 24.45
N GLU A 187 21.71 7.27 24.97
CA GLU A 187 21.87 5.87 25.31
C GLU A 187 21.40 4.97 24.16
N PRO A 188 21.91 3.73 24.06
CA PRO A 188 21.34 2.73 23.18
C PRO A 188 19.87 2.47 23.54
N VAL A 189 19.01 2.31 22.53
CA VAL A 189 17.59 1.93 22.71
C VAL A 189 17.47 0.62 23.50
N GLY A 190 18.45 -0.28 23.36
CA GLY A 190 18.51 -1.53 24.10
C GLY A 190 17.59 -2.61 23.54
N LYS A 191 17.60 -3.78 24.19
CA LYS A 191 16.85 -4.95 23.74
C LYS A 191 15.35 -4.75 23.91
N LEU A 192 14.58 -5.25 22.94
CA LEU A 192 13.13 -5.38 23.08
C LEU A 192 12.82 -6.40 24.21
N PRO A 193 11.99 -6.04 25.20
CA PRO A 193 11.59 -6.97 26.26
C PRO A 193 11.00 -8.27 25.71
N TYR A 194 11.35 -9.40 26.32
CA TYR A 194 10.84 -10.76 25.98
C TYR A 194 11.08 -11.21 24.53
N PHE A 195 11.93 -10.52 23.77
CA PHE A 195 12.17 -10.86 22.37
C PHE A 195 12.79 -12.25 22.19
N GLU A 196 13.76 -12.60 23.04
CA GLU A 196 14.41 -13.92 22.99
C GLU A 196 13.42 -15.06 23.32
N GLU A 197 12.49 -14.83 24.25
CA GLU A 197 11.41 -15.78 24.57
C GLU A 197 10.45 -15.95 23.39
N THR A 198 10.05 -14.84 22.77
CA THR A 198 9.19 -14.84 21.57
C THR A 198 9.84 -15.59 20.42
N VAL A 199 11.13 -15.33 20.16
CA VAL A 199 11.90 -16.06 19.13
C VAL A 199 12.01 -17.55 19.45
N ARG A 200 12.20 -17.90 20.73
CA ARG A 200 12.27 -19.31 21.15
C ARG A 200 10.94 -20.03 20.96
N PHE A 201 9.82 -19.39 21.27
CA PHE A 201 8.48 -19.94 21.07
C PHE A 201 8.26 -20.33 19.60
N PHE A 202 8.48 -19.40 18.67
CA PHE A 202 8.26 -19.64 17.23
C PHE A 202 9.34 -20.49 16.55
N LYS A 203 10.47 -20.76 17.20
CA LYS A 203 11.51 -21.68 16.67
C LYS A 203 11.18 -23.15 16.86
N ASN A 204 10.22 -23.47 17.73
CA ASN A 204 9.83 -24.84 18.08
C ASN A 204 8.54 -25.30 17.37
N GLU A 205 7.96 -24.47 16.50
CA GLU A 205 6.89 -24.82 15.54
C GLU A 205 7.46 -25.08 14.14
#